data_AF-A0A966BJB5-F1
#
_entry.id   AF-A0A966BJB5-F1
#
_cell.length_a   1.000
_cell.length_b   1.000
_cell.length_c   1.000
_cell.angle_alpha   90.00
_cell.angle_beta   90.00
_cell.angle_gamma   90.00
#
_symmetry.space_group_name_H-M   'P 1'
#
loop_
_entity.id
_entity.type
_entity.pdbx_description
1 polymer ?
#
loop_
_entity_poly.entity_id
_entity_poly.type
_entity_poly.pdbx_seq_one_letter_code
_entity_poly.pdbx_strand_id
1 'polypeptide(L)' 'MQISYNILKDFIKIPKSISPQEISDKLTNHTVEVEGFMNQAEKFSGVVVGKVLSVIKHPKADRL' A
#
# COMPACT_ATOMS: atom_id res chain seq x y z
N MET A 1 6.77 -4.45 -13.01
CA MET A 1 5.49 -3.71 -12.87
C MET A 1 4.96 -3.92 -11.46
N GLN A 2 4.35 -2.92 -10.82
CA GLN A 2 3.77 -3.06 -9.48
C GLN A 2 2.24 -2.93 -9.53
N ILE A 3 1.54 -3.82 -8.84
CA ILE A 3 0.08 -3.85 -8.75
C ILE A 3 -0.32 -3.91 -7.27
N SER A 4 -1.36 -3.16 -6.90
CA SER A 4 -1.89 -3.21 -5.55
C SER A 4 -2.58 -4.55 -5.28
N TYR A 5 -2.21 -5.18 -4.17
CA TYR A 5 -2.88 -6.39 -3.69
C TYR A 5 -4.38 -6.19 -3.45
N ASN A 6 -4.81 -4.98 -3.07
CA ASN A 6 -6.22 -4.69 -2.87
C ASN A 6 -6.99 -4.62 -4.19
N ILE A 7 -6.38 -4.08 -5.25
CA ILE A 7 -7.01 -4.06 -6.58
C ILE A 7 -7.23 -5.49 -7.08
N LEU A 8 -6.29 -6.41 -6.87
CA LEU A 8 -6.47 -7.81 -7.26
C LEU A 8 -7.71 -8.45 -6.61
N LYS A 9 -8.02 -8.10 -5.35
CA LYS A 9 -9.19 -8.63 -4.65
C LYS A 9 -10.53 -8.18 -5.24
N ASP A 10 -10.54 -7.07 -5.98
CA ASP A 10 -11.73 -6.58 -6.65
C ASP A 10 -12.09 -7.45 -7.88
N PHE A 11 -11.10 -8.14 -8.46
CA PHE A 11 -11.28 -8.99 -9.65
C PHE A 11 -11.31 -10.49 -9.33
N ILE A 12 -10.64 -10.93 -8.25
CA ILE A 12 -10.56 -12.34 -7.89
C ILE A 12 -10.79 -12.57 -6.40
N LYS A 13 -11.47 -13.68 -6.06
CA LYS A 13 -11.64 -14.10 -4.67
C LYS A 13 -10.39 -14.81 -4.18
N ILE A 14 -9.66 -14.15 -3.28
CA ILE A 14 -8.46 -14.70 -2.65
C ILE A 14 -8.82 -15.20 -1.25
N PRO A 15 -8.61 -16.50 -0.94
CA PRO A 15 -8.83 -17.04 0.41
C PRO A 15 -7.98 -16.30 1.46
N LYS A 16 -8.54 -16.03 2.64
CA LYS A 16 -7.82 -15.35 3.75
C LYS A 16 -6.64 -16.15 4.29
N SER A 17 -6.62 -17.46 4.06
CA SER A 17 -5.55 -18.35 4.49
C SER A 17 -4.28 -18.23 3.65
N ILE A 18 -4.36 -17.63 2.46
CA ILE A 18 -3.22 -17.49 1.55
C ILE A 18 -2.41 -16.24 1.89
N SER A 19 -1.10 -16.41 2.00
CA SER A 19 -0.17 -15.31 2.26
C SER A 19 0.22 -14.56 0.97
N PRO A 20 0.66 -13.29 1.03
CA PRO A 20 1.19 -12.57 -0.13
C PRO A 20 2.38 -13.27 -0.82
N GLN A 21 3.19 -13.99 -0.05
CA GLN A 21 4.29 -14.81 -0.57
C GLN A 21 3.76 -15.93 -1.47
N GLU A 22 2.79 -16.71 -0.98
CA GLU A 22 2.19 -17.80 -1.75
C GLU A 22 1.50 -17.32 -3.04
N ILE A 23 0.92 -16.11 -3.02
CA ILE A 23 0.35 -15.50 -4.22
C ILE A 23 1.45 -15.20 -5.23
N SER A 24 2.57 -14.66 -4.76
CA SER A 24 3.73 -14.34 -5.59
C SER A 24 4.28 -15.61 -6.24
N ASP A 25 4.47 -16.68 -5.45
CA ASP A 25 4.96 -17.97 -5.94
C ASP A 25 4.00 -18.60 -6.97
N LYS A 26 2.68 -18.54 -6.72
CA LYS A 26 1.68 -19.05 -7.67
C LYS A 26 1.67 -18.27 -8.98
N LEU A 27 1.75 -16.95 -8.93
CA LEU A 27 1.79 -16.13 -10.15
C LEU A 27 3.04 -16.44 -10.97
N THR A 28 4.20 -16.53 -10.31
CA THR A 28 5.48 -16.89 -10.93
C THR A 28 5.44 -18.27 -11.59
N ASN A 29 4.86 -19.26 -10.92
CA ASN A 29 4.80 -20.63 -11.44
C ASN A 29 3.80 -20.83 -12.59
N HIS A 30 2.80 -19.96 -12.73
CA HIS A 30 1.69 -20.19 -13.68
C HIS A 30 1.67 -19.24 -14.87
N THR A 31 2.10 -17.98 -14.73
CA THR A 31 1.84 -16.99 -15.79
C THR A 31 2.89 -15.90 -15.90
N VAL A 32 3.32 -15.30 -14.77
CA VAL A 32 4.14 -14.09 -14.78
C VAL A 32 5.08 -14.09 -13.59
N GLU A 33 6.35 -13.81 -13.85
CA GLU A 33 7.38 -13.69 -12.81
C GLU A 33 7.08 -12.50 -11.88
N VAL A 34 7.09 -12.79 -10.57
CA VAL A 34 6.96 -11.79 -9.50
C VAL A 34 8.31 -11.65 -8.80
N GLU A 35 8.98 -10.53 -9.04
CA GLU A 35 10.28 -10.20 -8.43
C GLU A 35 10.19 -9.96 -6.90
N GLY A 36 9.00 -9.59 -6.41
CA GLY A 36 8.76 -9.42 -4.98
C GLY A 36 7.48 -8.64 -4.66
N PHE A 37 7.18 -8.50 -3.36
CA PHE A 37 6.09 -7.68 -2.85
C PHE A 37 6.57 -6.81 -1.68
N MET A 38 5.79 -5.78 -1.37
CA MET A 38 6.09 -4.84 -0.28
C MET A 38 4.86 -4.59 0.58
N ASN A 39 5.01 -4.67 1.89
CA ASN A 39 3.99 -4.25 2.84
C ASN A 39 4.13 -2.75 3.11
N GLN A 40 3.23 -1.94 2.53
CA GLN A 40 3.29 -0.48 2.70
C GLN A 40 2.98 -0.03 4.14
N ALA A 41 2.29 -0.85 4.94
CA ALA A 41 1.91 -0.48 6.30
C ALA A 41 3.10 -0.44 7.26
N GLU A 42 4.14 -1.25 7.02
CA GLU A 42 5.32 -1.32 7.91
C GLU A 42 6.11 -0.01 7.98
N LYS A 43 5.97 0.85 6.97
CA LYS A 43 6.68 2.14 6.91
C LYS A 43 6.13 3.19 7.85
N PHE A 44 4.91 3.03 8.34
CA PHE A 44 4.19 4.08 9.06
C PHE A 44 3.64 3.54 10.38
N SER A 45 3.87 4.30 11.45
CA SER A 45 3.29 4.02 12.76
C SER A 45 2.77 5.32 13.36
N GLY A 46 1.61 5.26 14.03
CA GLY A 46 0.98 6.43 14.66
C GLY A 46 0.42 7.49 13.71
N VAL A 47 0.29 7.19 12.42
CA VAL A 47 -0.31 8.13 11.44
C VAL A 47 -1.83 8.09 11.55
N VAL A 48 -2.45 9.26 11.72
CA VAL A 48 -3.90 9.41 11.87
C VAL A 48 -4.47 10.42 10.87
N VAL A 49 -5.77 10.32 10.61
CA VAL A 49 -6.49 11.29 9.78
C VAL A 49 -6.88 12.49 10.63
N GLY A 50 -6.44 13.68 10.22
CA GLY A 50 -6.78 14.95 10.86
C GLY A 50 -7.53 15.88 9.91
N LYS A 51 -8.40 16.73 10.46
CA LYS A 51 -9.07 17.81 9.72
C LYS A 51 -8.44 19.15 10.11
N VAL A 52 -7.93 19.89 9.13
CA VAL A 52 -7.40 21.25 9.35
C VAL A 52 -8.57 22.21 9.58
N LEU A 53 -8.56 22.93 10.69
CA LEU A 53 -9.62 23.89 11.05
C LEU A 53 -9.30 25.32 10.63
N SER A 54 -8.03 25.71 10.64
CA SER A 54 -7.58 27.07 10.32
C SER A 54 -6.12 27.06 9.87
N VAL A 55 -5.73 28.01 9.01
CA VAL A 55 -4.35 28.21 8.53
C VAL A 55 -4.01 29.70 8.64
N ILE A 56 -2.84 30.04 9.18
CA ILE A 56 -2.35 31.42 9.34
C ILE A 56 -0.91 31.46 8.81
N LYS A 57 -0.54 32.53 8.08
CA LYS A 57 0.81 32.69 7.53
C LYS A 57 1.85 32.74 8.64
N HIS A 58 2.96 32.03 8.46
CA HIS A 58 4.03 32.04 9.45
C HIS A 58 4.72 33.41 9.47
N PRO A 59 4.89 34.03 10.65
CA PRO A 59 5.38 35.42 10.75
C PRO A 59 6.81 35.63 10.24
N LYS A 60 7.62 34.56 10.12
CA LYS A 60 9.04 34.63 9.77
C LYS A 60 9.51 33.58 8.76
N ALA A 61 8.58 32.84 8.14
CA ALA A 61 8.94 31.82 7.16
C ALA A 61 8.05 31.98 5.94
N ASP A 62 8.63 32.37 4.82
CA ASP A 62 7.85 32.71 3.63
C ASP A 62 7.25 31.48 2.93
N ARG A 63 7.70 30.28 3.31
CA ARG A 63 7.25 28.98 2.80
C ARG A 63 6.19 28.30 3.69
N LEU A 64 5.74 28.96 4.76
CA LEU A 64 4.80 28.41 5.75
C LEU A 64 3.65 29.37 6.06
#